data_AF-A0A849IPS8-F1
#
_entry.id   AF-A0A849IPS8-F1
#
_cell.length_a   1.000
_cell.length_b   1.000
_cell.length_c   1.000
_cell.angle_alpha   90.00
_cell.angle_beta   90.00
_cell.angle_gamma   90.00
#
_symmetry.space_group_name_H-M   'P 1'
#
loop_
_entity.id
_entity.type
_entity.pdbx_description
1 polymer ?
#
loop_
_entity_poly.entity_id
_entity_poly.type
_entity_poly.pdbx_seq_one_letter_code
_entity_poly.pdbx_strand_id
1 'polypeptide(L)'
;MSEEDRDVRSKLTPVNTEWGLDSQDHFGYASNEERLRKRGMEDWELTEYIPKSQKKVPYWFIAVMVAVLLVAVGLSFPFWGNRPGVERHWFDWGYAVALVYIALGVTFVYFMVNHQGPPEDEEKDAGKGGNEKS
;
A
#
# COMPACT_ATOMS: atom_id res chain seq x y z
N MET A 1 -33.60 15.81 38.37
CA MET A 1 -32.42 14.91 38.48
C MET A 1 -32.78 13.85 39.51
N SER A 2 -33.10 12.64 39.05
CA SER A 2 -33.61 11.53 39.88
C SER A 2 -32.49 10.90 40.71
N GLU A 3 -32.83 10.29 41.85
CA GLU A 3 -31.86 9.57 42.69
C GLU A 3 -31.23 8.36 41.99
N GLU A 4 -31.94 7.72 41.06
CA GLU A 4 -31.41 6.63 40.23
C GLU A 4 -30.21 7.06 39.34
N ASP A 5 -30.20 8.28 38.79
CA ASP A 5 -29.09 8.77 37.95
C ASP A 5 -27.79 8.94 38.74
N ARG A 6 -27.86 9.13 40.07
CA ARG A 6 -26.67 9.27 40.93
C ARG A 6 -25.99 7.93 41.20
N ASP A 7 -26.76 6.85 41.29
CA ASP A 7 -26.21 5.52 41.56
C ASP A 7 -25.56 4.89 40.33
N VAL A 8 -26.05 5.20 39.13
CA VAL A 8 -25.42 4.77 37.86
C VAL A 8 -24.07 5.44 37.66
N ARG A 9 -23.95 6.73 37.99
CA ARG A 9 -22.67 7.47 37.89
C ARG A 9 -21.61 6.97 38.86
N SER A 10 -22.00 6.43 40.02
CA SER A 10 -21.07 5.95 41.04
C SER A 10 -20.30 4.69 40.62
N LYS A 11 -20.80 3.97 39.61
CA LYS A 11 -20.24 2.72 39.08
C LYS A 11 -19.44 2.89 37.79
N LEU A 12 -19.31 4.11 37.27
CA LEU A 12 -18.52 4.37 36.07
C LEU A 12 -17.05 4.34 36.43
N THR A 13 -16.40 3.19 36.19
CA THR A 13 -14.95 3.10 36.26
C THR A 13 -14.33 3.99 35.17
N PRO A 14 -13.25 4.72 35.48
CA PRO A 14 -12.54 5.49 34.46
C PRO A 14 -11.99 4.51 33.44
N VAL A 15 -12.48 4.61 32.20
CA VAL A 15 -12.02 3.77 31.10
C VAL A 15 -10.69 4.34 30.61
N ASN A 16 -9.59 3.65 30.94
CA ASN A 16 -8.28 4.02 30.40
C ASN A 16 -8.22 3.59 28.93
N THR A 17 -8.22 4.57 28.03
CA THR A 17 -8.11 4.35 26.58
C THR A 17 -6.71 4.76 26.16
N GLU A 18 -5.86 3.78 25.87
CA GLU A 18 -4.54 4.01 25.30
C GLU A 18 -4.56 3.65 23.81
N TRP A 19 -3.95 4.49 22.98
CA TRP A 19 -3.94 4.30 21.54
C TRP A 19 -3.05 3.09 21.18
N GLY A 20 -3.54 2.18 20.33
CA GLY A 20 -2.80 0.97 19.92
C GLY A 20 -2.77 -0.16 20.94
N LEU A 21 -3.58 -0.09 22.00
CA LEU A 21 -3.74 -1.15 22.99
C LEU A 21 -5.20 -1.61 23.03
N ASP A 22 -5.41 -2.90 22.80
CA ASP A 22 -6.73 -3.50 22.90
C ASP A 22 -7.15 -3.53 24.39
N SER A 23 -8.27 -2.88 24.73
CA SER A 23 -8.69 -2.80 26.12
C SER A 23 -9.18 -4.19 26.58
N GLN A 24 -8.56 -4.75 27.62
CA GLN A 24 -9.00 -6.05 28.15
C GLN A 24 -10.43 -6.01 28.71
N ASP A 25 -10.85 -4.84 29.19
CA ASP A 25 -12.20 -4.62 29.73
C ASP A 25 -13.24 -4.33 28.64
N HIS A 26 -12.88 -4.42 27.36
CA HIS A 26 -13.73 -4.08 26.21
C HIS A 26 -14.49 -2.75 26.41
N PHE A 27 -13.86 -1.75 27.04
CA PHE A 27 -14.47 -0.47 27.42
C PHE A 27 -15.79 -0.57 28.22
N GLY A 28 -15.94 -1.62 29.02
CA GLY A 28 -17.12 -1.87 29.85
C GLY A 28 -18.26 -2.62 29.15
N TYR A 29 -18.02 -3.17 27.95
CA TYR A 29 -18.96 -4.07 27.27
C TYR A 29 -18.73 -5.54 27.68
N ALA A 30 -19.76 -6.39 27.57
CA ALA A 30 -19.65 -7.80 27.98
C ALA A 30 -18.75 -8.62 27.03
N SER A 31 -18.58 -8.15 25.79
CA SER A 31 -17.68 -8.76 24.80
C SER A 31 -17.22 -7.74 23.75
N ASN A 32 -16.13 -8.07 23.06
CA ASN A 32 -15.63 -7.28 21.93
C ASN A 32 -16.64 -7.22 20.77
N GLU A 33 -17.43 -8.28 20.54
CA GLU A 33 -18.50 -8.27 19.52
C GLU A 33 -19.64 -7.30 19.88
N GLU A 34 -20.03 -7.27 21.16
CA GLU A 34 -21.04 -6.33 21.62
C GLU A 34 -20.54 -4.88 21.52
N ARG A 35 -19.26 -4.65 21.86
CA ARG A 35 -18.59 -3.37 21.65
C ARG A 35 -18.62 -2.96 20.19
N LEU A 36 -18.13 -3.81 19.27
CA LEU A 36 -18.08 -3.50 17.84
C LEU A 36 -19.47 -3.19 17.27
N ARG A 37 -20.52 -3.88 17.75
CA ARG A 37 -21.89 -3.64 17.32
C ARG A 37 -22.49 -2.33 17.86
N LYS A 38 -22.16 -1.94 19.10
CA LYS A 38 -22.72 -0.74 19.75
C LYS A 38 -21.89 0.53 19.54
N ARG A 39 -20.58 0.42 19.70
CA ARG A 39 -19.60 1.51 19.65
C ARG A 39 -18.91 1.61 18.28
N GLY A 40 -18.79 0.50 17.55
CA GLY A 40 -18.01 0.45 16.32
C GLY A 40 -16.53 0.19 16.58
N MET A 41 -15.77 0.19 15.48
CA MET A 41 -14.32 0.03 15.45
C MET A 41 -13.65 1.38 15.66
N GLU A 42 -12.57 1.42 16.43
CA GLU A 42 -11.79 2.65 16.63
C GLU A 42 -10.90 2.96 15.39
N ASP A 43 -10.53 4.23 15.20
CA ASP A 43 -9.78 4.68 14.01
C ASP A 43 -8.40 3.99 13.87
N TRP A 44 -7.80 3.60 14.98
CA TRP A 44 -6.56 2.83 15.01
C TRP A 44 -6.77 1.36 14.66
N GLU A 45 -7.88 0.76 15.13
CA GLU A 45 -8.26 -0.61 14.78
C GLU A 45 -8.49 -0.72 13.27
N LEU A 46 -9.16 0.28 12.67
CA LEU A 46 -9.33 0.40 11.21
C LEU A 46 -7.99 0.33 10.48
N THR A 47 -6.96 0.99 11.00
CA THR A 47 -5.61 0.98 10.39
C THR A 47 -4.95 -0.40 10.46
N GLU A 48 -5.22 -1.19 11.51
CA GLU A 48 -4.77 -2.59 11.61
C GLU A 48 -5.56 -3.55 10.71
N TYR A 49 -6.86 -3.30 10.53
CA TYR A 49 -7.71 -4.13 9.68
C TYR A 49 -7.62 -3.81 8.19
N ILE A 50 -7.02 -2.68 7.79
CA ILE A 50 -6.76 -2.41 6.38
C ILE A 50 -5.77 -3.48 5.89
N PRO A 51 -6.18 -4.38 4.98
CA PRO A 51 -5.23 -5.30 4.37
C PRO A 51 -4.17 -4.45 3.70
N LYS A 52 -2.89 -4.68 4.04
CA LYS A 52 -1.77 -4.05 3.35
C LYS A 52 -1.90 -4.45 1.88
N SER A 53 -2.53 -3.62 1.06
CA SER A 53 -2.75 -3.84 -0.36
C SER A 53 -1.42 -3.65 -1.08
N GLN A 54 -0.52 -4.62 -0.91
CA GLN A 54 0.82 -4.71 -1.46
C GLN A 54 0.78 -5.49 -2.79
N LYS A 55 -0.21 -5.22 -3.65
CA LYS A 55 -0.22 -5.85 -4.98
C LYS A 55 0.89 -5.21 -5.80
N LYS A 56 2.03 -5.91 -5.88
CA LYS A 56 3.15 -5.57 -6.76
C LYS A 56 2.64 -5.24 -8.16
N VAL A 57 3.23 -4.23 -8.79
CA VAL A 57 2.91 -3.87 -10.17
C VAL A 57 3.16 -5.08 -11.07
N PRO A 58 2.18 -5.52 -11.89
CA PRO A 58 2.33 -6.69 -12.73
C PRO A 58 3.47 -6.52 -13.73
N TYR A 59 4.32 -7.53 -13.92
CA TYR A 59 5.42 -7.50 -14.89
C TYR A 59 4.96 -7.19 -16.33
N TRP A 60 3.72 -7.54 -16.69
CA TRP A 60 3.12 -7.17 -17.97
C TRP A 60 3.05 -5.65 -18.20
N PHE A 61 2.87 -4.84 -17.15
CA PHE A 61 2.88 -3.38 -17.27
C PHE A 61 4.21 -2.86 -17.82
N ILE A 62 5.33 -3.44 -17.35
CA ILE A 62 6.67 -3.12 -17.86
C ILE A 62 6.79 -3.55 -19.32
N ALA A 63 6.29 -4.74 -19.67
CA ALA A 63 6.31 -5.23 -21.05
C ALA A 63 5.53 -4.30 -22.01
N VAL A 64 4.36 -3.81 -21.59
CA VAL A 64 3.58 -2.81 -22.36
C VAL A 64 4.36 -1.51 -22.51
N MET A 65 5.01 -1.03 -21.45
CA MET A 65 5.78 0.21 -21.49
C MET A 65 6.95 0.12 -22.48
N VAL A 66 7.69 -0.99 -22.47
CA VAL A 66 8.78 -1.27 -23.42
C VAL A 66 8.24 -1.36 -24.85
N ALA A 67 7.10 -2.03 -25.06
CA ALA A 67 6.49 -2.12 -26.38
C ALA A 67 6.09 -0.73 -26.94
N VAL A 68 5.44 0.11 -26.12
CA VAL A 68 5.08 1.48 -26.51
C VAL A 68 6.32 2.31 -26.84
N LEU A 69 7.40 2.17 -26.06
CA LEU A 69 8.67 2.83 -26.34
C LEU A 69 9.28 2.44 -27.70
N LEU A 70 9.30 1.15 -28.02
CA LEU A 70 9.80 0.67 -29.30
C LEU A 70 8.96 1.21 -30.47
N VAL A 71 7.63 1.28 -30.30
CA VAL A 71 6.74 1.87 -31.29
C VAL A 71 7.01 3.37 -31.46
N ALA A 72 7.17 4.11 -30.37
CA ALA A 72 7.48 5.55 -30.40
C ALA A 72 8.83 5.83 -31.09
N VAL A 73 9.87 5.05 -30.75
CA VAL A 73 11.18 5.13 -31.41
C VAL A 73 11.07 4.77 -32.89
N GLY A 74 10.31 3.72 -33.23
CA GLY A 74 10.00 3.35 -34.60
C GLY A 74 9.37 4.52 -35.37
N LEU A 75 8.28 5.08 -34.87
CA LEU A 75 7.60 6.21 -35.51
C LEU A 75 8.45 7.48 -35.61
N SER A 76 9.47 7.62 -34.76
CA SER A 76 10.38 8.77 -34.78
C SER A 76 11.39 8.71 -35.94
N PHE A 77 11.71 7.51 -36.42
CA PHE A 77 12.60 7.35 -37.56
C PHE A 77 11.93 7.82 -38.87
N PRO A 78 12.70 8.37 -39.81
CA PRO A 78 12.20 8.92 -41.07
C PRO A 78 11.65 7.87 -42.06
N PHE A 79 11.45 6.61 -41.64
CA PHE A 79 10.98 5.53 -42.50
C PHE A 79 9.50 5.65 -42.91
N TRP A 80 8.68 6.33 -42.09
CA TRP A 80 7.26 6.57 -42.39
C TRP A 80 7.02 7.80 -43.29
N GLY A 81 8.09 8.45 -43.77
CA GLY A 81 8.01 9.47 -44.80
C GLY A 81 8.55 10.81 -44.35
N ASN A 82 9.63 11.24 -45.01
CA ASN A 82 10.08 12.63 -44.97
C ASN A 82 9.39 13.42 -46.09
N ARG A 83 9.11 14.70 -45.82
CA ARG A 83 8.67 15.64 -46.86
C ARG A 83 9.79 15.76 -47.92
N PRO A 84 9.48 15.73 -49.23
CA PRO A 84 10.49 15.91 -50.26
C PRO A 84 11.24 17.24 -50.05
N GLY A 85 12.57 17.17 -50.06
CA GLY A 85 13.47 18.31 -49.87
C GLY A 85 13.95 18.56 -48.43
N VAL A 86 13.59 17.72 -47.46
CA VAL A 86 14.11 17.79 -46.08
C VAL A 86 14.92 16.53 -45.77
N GLU A 87 16.24 16.68 -45.67
CA GLU A 87 17.09 15.63 -45.12
C GLU A 87 17.14 15.79 -43.60
N ARG A 88 16.52 14.84 -42.88
CA ARG A 88 16.64 14.76 -41.42
C ARG A 88 17.80 13.85 -41.05
N HIS A 89 18.60 14.32 -40.09
CA HIS A 89 19.65 13.51 -39.49
C HIS A 89 19.00 12.34 -38.74
N TRP A 90 19.60 11.16 -38.87
CA TRP A 90 19.10 9.93 -38.21
C TRP A 90 19.34 9.94 -36.70
N PHE A 91 20.29 10.77 -36.24
CA PHE A 91 20.66 10.90 -34.84
C PHE A 91 20.91 12.37 -34.51
N ASP A 92 20.16 12.87 -33.55
CA ASP A 92 20.21 14.23 -33.04
C ASP A 92 20.41 14.20 -31.52
N TRP A 93 20.91 15.29 -30.93
CA TRP A 93 21.02 15.44 -29.47
C TRP A 93 19.67 15.26 -28.76
N GLY A 94 18.54 15.51 -29.44
CA GLY A 94 17.22 15.21 -28.92
C GLY A 94 17.00 13.72 -28.63
N TYR A 95 17.57 12.81 -29.42
CA TYR A 95 17.51 11.38 -29.16
C TYR A 95 18.36 10.98 -27.96
N ALA A 96 19.55 11.56 -27.82
CA ALA A 96 20.40 11.31 -26.65
C ALA A 96 19.70 11.77 -25.36
N VAL A 97 19.10 12.96 -25.37
CA VAL A 97 18.31 13.47 -24.23
C VAL A 97 17.08 12.60 -23.96
N ALA A 98 16.38 12.16 -25.01
CA ALA A 98 15.23 11.27 -24.86
C ALA A 98 15.61 9.94 -24.21
N LEU A 99 16.71 9.30 -24.63
CA LEU A 99 17.20 8.05 -24.04
C LEU A 99 17.56 8.21 -22.56
N VAL A 100 18.20 9.32 -22.19
CA VAL A 100 18.50 9.64 -20.78
C VAL A 100 17.20 9.82 -19.98
N TYR A 101 16.23 10.55 -20.52
CA TYR A 101 14.94 10.76 -19.87
C TYR A 101 14.17 9.45 -19.67
N ILE A 102 14.17 8.57 -20.68
CA ILE A 102 13.56 7.25 -20.61
C ILE A 102 14.25 6.39 -19.54
N ALA A 103 15.59 6.36 -19.52
CA ALA A 103 16.34 5.62 -18.52
C ALA A 103 16.01 6.09 -17.10
N LEU A 104 15.96 7.41 -16.87
CA LEU A 104 15.54 7.99 -15.59
C LEU A 104 14.12 7.58 -15.20
N GLY A 105 13.18 7.65 -16.15
CA GLY A 105 11.79 7.23 -15.92
C GLY A 105 11.68 5.73 -15.57
N VAL A 106 12.40 4.87 -16.28
CA VAL A 106 12.45 3.43 -16.01
C VAL A 106 13.07 3.17 -14.63
N THR A 107 14.18 3.82 -14.29
CA THR A 107 14.80 3.70 -12.96
C THR A 107 13.87 4.16 -11.85
N PHE A 108 13.16 5.28 -12.05
CA PHE A 108 12.19 5.79 -11.08
C PHE A 108 11.02 4.80 -10.87
N VAL A 109 10.44 4.30 -11.97
CA VAL A 109 9.36 3.30 -11.90
C VAL A 109 9.87 2.01 -11.26
N TYR A 110 11.05 1.53 -11.64
CA TYR A 110 11.66 0.35 -11.03
C TYR A 110 11.87 0.52 -9.53
N PHE A 111 12.37 1.68 -9.08
CA PHE A 111 12.53 1.99 -7.67
C PHE A 111 11.19 1.99 -6.94
N MET A 112 10.17 2.65 -7.49
CA MET A 112 8.81 2.67 -6.92
C MET A 112 8.18 1.29 -6.81
N VAL A 113 8.50 0.38 -7.75
CA VAL A 113 7.97 -0.99 -7.75
C VAL A 113 8.77 -1.90 -6.81
N ASN A 114 10.09 -1.76 -6.76
CA ASN A 114 10.98 -2.67 -6.03
C ASN A 114 11.16 -2.30 -4.55
N HIS A 115 10.97 -1.02 -4.17
CA HIS A 115 11.05 -0.57 -2.77
C HIS A 115 9.72 -0.56 -2.02
N GLN A 116 8.65 -1.11 -2.59
CA GLN A 116 7.48 -1.51 -1.80
C GLN A 116 7.89 -2.76 -1.02
N GLY A 117 8.11 -2.59 0.29
CA GLY A 117 8.79 -3.54 1.16
C GLY A 117 8.19 -4.96 1.15
N PRO A 118 8.99 -5.97 1.55
CA PRO A 118 8.50 -7.34 1.61
C PRO A 118 7.27 -7.42 2.53
N PRO A 119 6.27 -8.25 2.18
CA PRO A 119 5.29 -8.66 3.16
C PRO A 119 6.05 -9.43 4.27
N GLU A 120 6.07 -8.89 5.48
CA GLU A 120 6.59 -9.58 6.67
C GLU A 120 5.62 -10.72 7.01
N ASP A 121 5.75 -11.83 6.29
CA ASP A 121 4.89 -13.02 6.48
C ASP A 121 5.71 -14.27 6.85
N GLU A 122 6.98 -14.14 7.25
CA GLU A 122 7.82 -15.30 7.61
C GLU A 122 8.64 -15.07 8.89
N GLU A 123 8.01 -14.69 10.01
CA GLU A 123 8.64 -14.93 11.33
C GLU A 123 7.66 -14.96 12.50
N LYS A 124 6.60 -15.79 12.45
CA LYS A 124 5.86 -16.19 13.67
C LYS A 124 5.46 -17.66 13.75
N ASP A 125 6.08 -18.54 12.96
CA ASP A 125 6.02 -20.01 13.18
C ASP A 125 7.07 -20.52 14.17
N ALA A 126 7.88 -19.63 14.75
CA ALA A 126 8.93 -19.98 15.72
C ALA A 126 8.57 -19.51 17.13
N GLY A 127 7.61 -20.17 17.80
CA GLY A 127 7.56 -20.05 19.27
C GLY A 127 6.24 -20.22 20.01
N LYS A 128 5.45 -21.29 19.77
CA LYS A 128 4.66 -21.93 20.85
C LYS A 128 4.06 -23.24 20.40
N GLY A 129 4.74 -24.34 20.71
CA GLY A 129 4.22 -25.70 20.49
C GLY A 129 5.05 -26.75 21.22
N GLY A 130 5.66 -26.37 22.34
CA GLY A 130 6.30 -27.30 23.26
C GLY A 130 5.39 -27.50 24.47
N ASN A 131 5.06 -28.76 24.72
CA ASN A 131 4.56 -29.35 25.97
C ASN A 131 3.03 -29.47 26.13
N GLU A 132 2.49 -30.59 25.64
CA GLU A 132 1.62 -31.41 26.50
C GLU A 132 1.86 -32.90 26.18
N LYS A 133 2.33 -33.62 27.21
CA LYS A 133 2.69 -35.03 27.17
C LYS A 133 1.46 -35.93 27.32
N SER A 134 1.61 -37.11 26.73
CA SER A 134 1.11 -38.44 27.12
C SER A 134 0.50 -38.59 28.51
#